data_AF-A0A453SDV2-F1
#
_entry.id   AF-A0A453SDV2-F1
#
_cell.length_a   1.000
_cell.length_b   1.000
_cell.length_c   1.000
_cell.angle_alpha   90.00
_cell.angle_beta   90.00
_cell.angle_gamma   90.00
#
_symmetry.space_group_name_H-M   'P 1'
#
loop_
_entity.id
_entity.type
_entity.pdbx_description
1 polymer ?
#
loop_
_entity_poly.entity_id
_entity_poly.type
_entity_poly.pdbx_seq_one_letter_code
_entity_poly.pdbx_strand_id
1 'polypeptide(L)'
;MSSTAVVLKFLMEKNSINALHGQVTVGILVLQDCAVGLLFALLPILSGASGLLHGVASMTKSLVLLISFLGILSILSRTCVPWFLKLMISLSSQTNELYQLAAVAFCLLFAWCSDKLGLSLELGSFAAGVMISTTDLAQHTLEQIEPIRNLFAALFLASIGMLINVHFLWNHVDILLAAVILVITIKTFIVSIVVKGFGYNNKTSLLVGMSLAQIGEFAFVLLSRASSIHLIEGKLYLLLLGTTALSLVTTPLLFKMIPAVVHLGVLLRWFSVDSNQVEVHVHLN
;
A
#
# COMPACT_ATOMS: atom_id res chain seq x y z
N MET A 1 -3.15 -5.34 2.19
CA MET A 1 -2.08 -4.53 1.55
C MET A 1 -0.82 -4.61 2.38
N SER A 2 0.35 -4.59 1.75
CA SER A 2 1.67 -4.67 2.41
C SER A 2 2.36 -3.31 2.35
N SER A 3 3.32 -3.04 3.26
CA SER A 3 4.08 -1.79 3.20
C SER A 3 5.18 -1.87 2.15
N THR A 4 4.98 -1.24 1.00
CA THR A 4 5.94 -1.26 -0.12
C THR A 4 7.29 -0.66 0.28
N ALA A 5 7.29 0.47 1.00
CA ALA A 5 8.52 1.14 1.42
C ALA A 5 9.39 0.27 2.33
N VAL A 6 8.79 -0.44 3.29
CA VAL A 6 9.53 -1.29 4.24
C VAL A 6 10.08 -2.53 3.53
N VAL A 7 9.28 -3.19 2.68
CA VAL A 7 9.73 -4.38 1.94
C VAL A 7 10.85 -4.05 0.95
N LEU A 8 10.73 -2.94 0.22
CA LEU A 8 11.76 -2.51 -0.73
C LEU A 8 13.08 -2.20 -0.02
N LYS A 9 13.04 -1.45 1.10
CA LYS A 9 14.24 -1.19 1.90
C LYS A 9 14.89 -2.48 2.39
N PHE A 10 14.10 -3.44 2.86
CA PHE A 10 14.62 -4.74 3.29
C PHE A 10 15.29 -5.52 2.13
N LEU A 11 14.67 -5.55 0.94
CA LEU A 11 15.24 -6.21 -0.24
C LEU A 11 16.53 -5.51 -0.73
N MET A 12 16.59 -4.18 -0.63
CA MET A 12 17.79 -3.39 -0.93
C MET A 12 18.94 -3.71 0.04
N GLU A 13 18.67 -3.70 1.35
CA GLU A 13 19.66 -4.02 2.38
C GLU A 13 20.21 -5.45 2.26
N LYS A 14 19.39 -6.39 1.79
CA LYS A 14 19.78 -7.78 1.52
C LYS A 14 20.33 -8.01 0.12
N ASN A 15 20.48 -6.96 -0.70
CA ASN A 15 20.91 -7.03 -2.10
C ASN A 15 20.16 -8.10 -2.92
N SER A 16 18.88 -8.31 -2.59
CA SER A 16 18.07 -9.42 -3.08
C SER A 16 16.95 -8.98 -4.03
N ILE A 17 16.94 -7.70 -4.45
CA ILE A 17 15.95 -7.17 -5.41
C ILE A 17 15.99 -7.93 -6.74
N ASN A 18 17.19 -8.21 -7.24
CA ASN A 18 17.38 -8.90 -8.51
C ASN A 18 17.20 -10.42 -8.41
N ALA A 19 17.08 -10.96 -7.19
CA ALA A 19 16.78 -12.37 -7.00
C ALA A 19 15.33 -12.66 -7.39
N LEU A 20 15.05 -13.90 -7.78
CA LEU A 20 13.73 -14.31 -8.24
C LEU A 20 12.61 -14.03 -7.22
N HIS A 21 12.87 -14.24 -5.92
CA HIS A 21 11.90 -13.88 -4.87
C HIS A 21 11.72 -12.36 -4.73
N GLY A 22 12.77 -11.56 -4.94
CA GLY A 22 12.71 -10.10 -4.91
C GLY A 22 11.84 -9.54 -6.03
N GLN A 23 12.07 -9.98 -7.26
CA GLN A 23 11.28 -9.56 -8.42
C GLN A 23 9.79 -9.91 -8.28
N VAL A 24 9.48 -11.13 -7.84
CA VAL A 24 8.09 -11.55 -7.58
C VAL A 24 7.46 -10.70 -6.47
N THR A 25 8.20 -10.43 -5.39
CA THR A 25 7.72 -9.59 -4.29
C THR A 25 7.40 -8.18 -4.77
N VAL A 26 8.31 -7.53 -5.51
CA VAL A 26 8.11 -6.19 -6.07
C VAL A 26 6.92 -6.15 -7.02
N GLY A 27 6.78 -7.15 -7.90
CA GLY A 27 5.64 -7.24 -8.80
C GLY A 27 4.31 -7.30 -8.05
N ILE A 28 4.24 -8.11 -6.98
CA ILE A 28 3.03 -8.18 -6.13
C ILE A 28 2.78 -6.85 -5.41
N LEU A 29 3.81 -6.16 -4.92
CA LEU A 29 3.67 -4.85 -4.28
C LEU A 29 3.07 -3.81 -5.22
N VAL A 30 3.58 -3.73 -6.46
CA VAL A 30 3.05 -2.80 -7.48
C VAL A 30 1.58 -3.09 -7.78
N LEU A 31 1.20 -4.36 -7.91
CA LEU A 31 -0.19 -4.75 -8.11
C LEU A 31 -1.08 -4.38 -6.91
N GLN A 32 -0.57 -4.55 -5.68
CA GLN A 32 -1.28 -4.14 -4.47
C GLN A 32 -1.51 -2.63 -4.43
N ASP A 33 -0.48 -1.83 -4.72
CA ASP A 33 -0.57 -0.38 -4.73
C ASP A 33 -1.57 0.12 -5.80
N CYS A 34 -1.62 -0.52 -6.97
CA CYS A 34 -2.65 -0.26 -7.97
C CYS A 34 -4.07 -0.63 -7.48
N ALA A 35 -4.20 -1.77 -6.81
CA ALA A 35 -5.48 -2.24 -6.27
C ALA A 35 -6.02 -1.35 -5.14
N VAL A 36 -5.17 -0.62 -4.41
CA VAL A 36 -5.59 0.35 -3.39
C VAL A 36 -6.46 1.45 -4.00
N GLY A 37 -6.05 2.01 -5.15
CA GLY A 37 -6.85 3.01 -5.86
C GLY A 37 -8.23 2.48 -6.27
N LEU A 38 -8.28 1.25 -6.77
CA LEU A 38 -9.54 0.57 -7.09
C LEU A 38 -10.42 0.36 -5.86
N LEU A 39 -9.81 -0.02 -4.72
CA LEU A 39 -10.55 -0.23 -3.48
C LEU A 39 -11.18 1.08 -2.97
N PHE A 40 -10.48 2.21 -3.03
CA PHE A 40 -11.06 3.52 -2.70
C PHE A 40 -12.25 3.88 -3.60
N ALA A 41 -12.18 3.53 -4.88
CA ALA A 41 -13.28 3.71 -5.83
C ALA A 41 -14.50 2.84 -5.49
N LEU A 42 -14.29 1.67 -4.89
CA LEU A 42 -15.34 0.73 -4.49
C LEU A 42 -15.98 1.05 -3.14
N LEU A 43 -15.31 1.80 -2.25
CA LEU A 43 -15.82 2.10 -0.90
C LEU A 43 -17.18 2.84 -0.91
N PRO A 44 -17.39 3.91 -1.70
CA PRO A 44 -18.69 4.58 -1.77
C PRO A 44 -19.81 3.67 -2.28
N ILE A 45 -19.49 2.74 -3.20
CA ILE A 45 -20.42 1.75 -3.72
C ILE A 45 -20.87 0.83 -2.56
N LEU A 46 -19.93 0.32 -1.77
CA LEU A 46 -20.23 -0.56 -0.62
C LEU A 46 -21.03 0.13 0.49
N SER A 47 -20.88 1.44 0.66
CA SER A 47 -21.65 2.23 1.64
C SER A 47 -23.13 2.39 1.28
N GLY A 48 -23.51 2.18 0.01
CA GLY A 48 -24.85 2.41 -0.51
C GLY A 48 -25.86 1.33 -0.10
N ALA A 49 -26.17 1.21 1.20
CA ALA A 49 -27.18 0.29 1.71
C ALA A 49 -28.53 1.00 1.96
N SER A 50 -29.54 0.72 1.12
CA SER A 50 -30.94 0.45 1.54
C SER A 50 -31.91 0.29 0.35
N GLY A 51 -32.34 -0.96 0.10
CA GLY A 51 -33.49 -1.34 -0.75
C GLY A 51 -33.13 -2.01 -2.08
N LEU A 52 -33.82 -3.10 -2.46
CA LEU A 52 -33.54 -3.85 -3.71
C LEU A 52 -33.83 -3.03 -4.99
N LEU A 53 -34.83 -2.16 -4.99
CA LEU A 53 -35.15 -1.28 -6.13
C LEU A 53 -34.31 0.00 -6.15
N HIS A 54 -33.94 0.54 -4.98
CA HIS A 54 -33.01 1.68 -4.85
C HIS A 54 -31.54 1.26 -4.99
N GLY A 55 -31.22 -0.01 -4.71
CA GLY A 55 -29.88 -0.57 -4.76
C GLY A 55 -29.41 -0.81 -6.19
N VAL A 56 -30.28 -1.27 -7.10
CA VAL A 56 -29.89 -1.37 -8.53
C VAL A 56 -29.69 0.02 -9.15
N ALA A 57 -30.54 0.99 -8.78
CA ALA A 57 -30.38 2.38 -9.22
C ALA A 57 -29.16 3.07 -8.59
N SER A 58 -28.84 2.81 -7.32
CA SER A 58 -27.66 3.36 -6.63
C SER A 58 -26.37 2.71 -7.12
N MET A 59 -26.36 1.40 -7.35
CA MET A 59 -25.24 0.66 -7.94
C MET A 59 -24.98 1.13 -9.37
N THR A 60 -26.02 1.28 -10.20
CA THR A 60 -25.88 1.80 -11.57
C THR A 60 -25.40 3.25 -11.56
N LYS A 61 -25.96 4.10 -10.68
CA LYS A 61 -25.52 5.49 -10.53
C LYS A 61 -24.06 5.57 -10.08
N SER A 62 -23.64 4.74 -9.14
CA SER A 62 -22.28 4.73 -8.61
C SER A 62 -21.27 4.13 -9.59
N LEU A 63 -21.66 3.10 -10.36
CA LEU A 63 -20.86 2.55 -11.46
C LEU A 63 -20.72 3.56 -12.60
N VAL A 64 -21.79 4.25 -12.97
CA VAL A 64 -21.75 5.35 -13.95
C VAL A 64 -20.92 6.52 -13.43
N LEU A 65 -20.99 6.85 -12.14
CA LEU A 65 -20.14 7.87 -11.52
C LEU A 65 -18.67 7.46 -11.56
N LEU A 66 -18.36 6.19 -11.27
CA LEU A 66 -17.01 5.65 -11.34
C LEU A 66 -16.46 5.65 -12.76
N ILE A 67 -17.24 5.18 -13.74
CA ILE A 67 -16.84 5.13 -15.16
C ILE A 67 -16.75 6.54 -15.74
N SER A 68 -17.70 7.42 -15.40
CA SER A 68 -17.66 8.84 -15.77
C SER A 68 -16.46 9.52 -15.14
N PHE A 69 -16.14 9.25 -13.88
CA PHE A 69 -14.96 9.78 -13.21
C PHE A 69 -13.68 9.26 -13.84
N LEU A 70 -13.52 7.96 -14.05
CA LEU A 70 -12.36 7.38 -14.75
C LEU A 70 -12.24 7.94 -16.18
N GLY A 71 -13.36 8.12 -16.89
CA GLY A 71 -13.40 8.70 -18.22
C GLY A 71 -12.99 10.17 -18.23
N ILE A 72 -13.58 10.98 -17.35
CA ILE A 72 -13.23 12.40 -17.14
C ILE A 72 -11.78 12.51 -16.70
N LEU A 73 -11.30 11.67 -15.79
CA LEU A 73 -9.89 11.63 -15.38
C LEU A 73 -8.97 11.23 -16.51
N SER A 74 -9.36 10.27 -17.35
CA SER A 74 -8.54 9.87 -18.51
C SER A 74 -8.47 10.99 -19.55
N ILE A 75 -9.55 11.75 -19.74
CA ILE A 75 -9.62 12.89 -20.64
C ILE A 75 -8.88 14.10 -20.06
N LEU A 76 -9.08 14.37 -18.77
CA LEU A 76 -8.42 15.44 -18.02
C LEU A 76 -6.93 15.11 -17.85
N SER A 77 -6.55 13.85 -17.72
CA SER A 77 -5.15 13.39 -17.78
C SER A 77 -4.51 13.78 -19.11
N ARG A 78 -5.16 13.49 -20.24
CA ARG A 78 -4.63 13.87 -21.55
C ARG A 78 -4.50 15.38 -21.77
N THR A 79 -5.30 16.20 -21.08
CA THR A 79 -5.33 17.68 -21.28
C THR A 79 -4.59 18.45 -20.18
N CYS A 80 -4.86 18.17 -18.90
CA CYS A 80 -4.22 18.81 -17.74
C CYS A 80 -2.77 18.37 -17.55
N VAL A 81 -2.38 17.13 -17.85
CA VAL A 81 -0.97 16.71 -17.68
C VAL A 81 -0.02 17.53 -18.55
N PRO A 82 -0.23 17.69 -19.87
CA PRO A 82 0.66 18.51 -20.68
C PRO A 82 0.59 20.00 -20.34
N TRP A 83 -0.57 20.52 -19.90
CA TRP A 83 -0.71 21.91 -19.46
C TRP A 83 0.01 22.16 -18.13
N PHE A 84 -0.14 21.25 -17.16
CA PHE A 84 0.52 21.31 -15.87
C PHE A 84 2.03 21.08 -15.98
N LEU A 85 2.48 20.16 -16.84
CA LEU A 85 3.90 19.99 -17.16
C LEU A 85 4.48 21.24 -17.81
N LYS A 86 3.78 21.87 -18.76
CA LYS A 86 4.22 23.16 -19.34
C LYS A 86 4.26 24.26 -18.28
N LEU A 87 3.30 24.30 -17.37
CA LEU A 87 3.30 25.20 -16.22
C LEU A 87 4.50 24.92 -15.29
N MET A 88 4.78 23.66 -14.97
CA MET A 88 5.92 23.26 -14.14
C MET A 88 7.26 23.56 -14.80
N ILE A 89 7.41 23.34 -16.11
CA ILE A 89 8.62 23.72 -16.86
C ILE A 89 8.80 25.24 -16.86
N SER A 90 7.71 26.00 -17.01
CA SER A 90 7.75 27.48 -16.92
C SER A 90 8.09 27.99 -15.51
N LEU A 91 7.68 27.26 -14.47
CA LEU A 91 7.96 27.61 -13.06
C LEU A 91 9.36 27.12 -12.61
N SER A 92 9.88 26.05 -13.23
CA SER A 92 11.22 25.49 -12.97
C SER A 92 12.35 26.46 -13.30
N SER A 93 12.10 27.49 -14.11
CA SER A 93 13.09 28.55 -14.35
C SER A 93 13.31 29.47 -13.14
N GLN A 94 12.52 29.39 -12.06
CA GLN A 94 12.60 30.36 -10.96
C GLN A 94 13.08 29.77 -9.62
N THR A 95 12.49 28.72 -9.04
CA THR A 95 12.99 28.05 -7.79
C THR A 95 12.39 26.66 -7.55
N ASN A 96 13.12 25.78 -6.85
CA ASN A 96 12.64 24.43 -6.46
C ASN A 96 11.42 24.45 -5.51
N GLU A 97 11.30 25.48 -4.68
CA GLU A 97 10.20 25.63 -3.71
C GLU A 97 8.85 25.85 -4.39
N LEU A 98 8.83 26.66 -5.45
CA LEU A 98 7.62 26.97 -6.21
C LEU A 98 7.09 25.74 -6.94
N TYR A 99 7.99 24.91 -7.45
CA TYR A 99 7.68 23.63 -8.06
C TYR A 99 7.03 22.67 -7.07
N GLN A 100 7.62 22.55 -5.87
CA GLN A 100 7.09 21.70 -4.81
C GLN A 100 5.67 22.12 -4.40
N LEU A 101 5.45 23.43 -4.23
CA LEU A 101 4.13 23.98 -3.91
C LEU A 101 3.11 23.72 -5.02
N ALA A 102 3.52 23.90 -6.29
CA ALA A 102 2.67 23.64 -7.45
C ALA A 102 2.24 22.17 -7.54
N ALA A 103 3.16 21.23 -7.29
CA ALA A 103 2.86 19.80 -7.33
C ALA A 103 1.88 19.38 -6.21
N VAL A 104 2.05 19.93 -4.99
CA VAL A 104 1.10 19.72 -3.90
C VAL A 104 -0.25 20.36 -4.21
N ALA A 105 -0.26 21.59 -4.74
CA ALA A 105 -1.50 22.28 -5.12
C ALA A 105 -2.28 21.52 -6.20
N PHE A 106 -1.58 20.94 -7.17
CA PHE A 106 -2.18 20.07 -8.18
C PHE A 106 -2.82 18.83 -7.57
N CYS A 107 -2.11 18.14 -6.66
CA CYS A 107 -2.64 17.00 -5.94
C CYS A 107 -3.91 17.36 -5.13
N LEU A 108 -3.88 18.49 -4.42
CA LEU A 108 -5.02 19.00 -3.66
C LEU A 108 -6.20 19.40 -4.55
N LEU A 109 -5.95 19.99 -5.72
CA LEU A 109 -6.99 20.37 -6.68
C LEU A 109 -7.73 19.14 -7.20
N PHE A 110 -7.00 18.07 -7.53
CA PHE A 110 -7.58 16.79 -7.95
C PHE A 110 -8.31 16.08 -6.81
N ALA A 111 -7.77 16.11 -5.60
CA ALA A 111 -8.47 15.60 -4.42
C ALA A 111 -9.80 16.35 -4.20
N TRP A 112 -9.78 17.69 -4.25
CA TRP A 112 -10.98 18.52 -4.11
C TRP A 112 -12.00 18.30 -5.22
N CYS A 113 -11.56 18.15 -6.46
CA CYS A 113 -12.43 17.80 -7.58
C CYS A 113 -13.10 16.43 -7.39
N SER A 114 -12.34 15.42 -6.94
CA SER A 114 -12.84 14.08 -6.62
C SER A 114 -13.88 14.11 -5.49
N ASP A 115 -13.66 14.91 -4.45
CA ASP A 115 -14.61 15.09 -3.35
C ASP A 115 -15.90 15.77 -3.81
N LYS A 116 -15.82 16.79 -4.67
CA LYS A 116 -16.99 17.44 -5.28
C LYS A 116 -17.83 16.51 -6.14
N LEU A 117 -17.20 15.50 -6.75
CA LEU A 117 -17.88 14.46 -7.51
C LEU A 117 -18.49 13.36 -6.62
N GLY A 118 -18.33 13.45 -5.29
CA GLY A 118 -18.91 12.51 -4.33
C GLY A 118 -18.14 11.20 -4.21
N LEU A 119 -16.84 11.21 -4.55
CA LEU A 119 -15.98 10.03 -4.45
C LEU A 119 -15.18 10.08 -3.14
N SER A 120 -13.86 10.09 -3.23
CA SER A 120 -12.95 10.11 -2.09
C SER A 120 -11.79 11.04 -2.40
N LEU A 121 -11.33 11.78 -1.40
CA LEU A 121 -10.15 12.64 -1.51
C LEU A 121 -8.91 11.81 -1.91
N GLU A 122 -8.81 10.60 -1.35
CA GLU A 122 -7.75 9.62 -1.57
C GLU A 122 -7.68 9.13 -3.02
N LEU A 123 -8.84 8.94 -3.65
CA LEU A 123 -8.93 8.54 -5.05
C LEU A 123 -8.41 9.65 -5.97
N GLY A 124 -8.78 10.90 -5.69
CA GLY A 124 -8.34 12.06 -6.45
C GLY A 124 -6.83 12.31 -6.33
N SER A 125 -6.28 12.22 -5.11
CA SER A 125 -4.84 12.36 -4.87
C SER A 125 -4.04 11.20 -5.48
N PHE A 126 -4.55 9.97 -5.41
CA PHE A 126 -3.94 8.81 -6.08
C PHE A 126 -3.91 9.01 -7.60
N ALA A 127 -5.02 9.45 -8.20
CA ALA A 127 -5.10 9.71 -9.63
C ALA A 127 -4.14 10.82 -10.07
N ALA A 128 -4.01 11.90 -9.29
CA ALA A 128 -3.03 12.95 -9.54
C ALA A 128 -1.59 12.42 -9.51
N GLY A 129 -1.26 11.55 -8.54
CA GLY A 129 0.04 10.89 -8.46
C GLY A 129 0.33 10.01 -9.68
N VAL A 130 -0.64 9.20 -10.12
CA VAL A 130 -0.51 8.37 -11.33
C VAL A 130 -0.31 9.26 -12.57
N MET A 131 -1.03 10.36 -12.67
CA MET A 131 -0.89 11.33 -13.76
C MET A 131 0.48 11.99 -13.80
N ILE A 132 1.09 12.28 -12.66
CA ILE A 132 2.47 12.79 -12.60
C ILE A 132 3.47 11.68 -12.96
N SER A 133 3.21 10.44 -12.55
CA SER A 133 4.12 9.31 -12.77
C SER A 133 4.30 8.90 -14.23
N THR A 134 3.36 9.26 -15.12
CA THR A 134 3.43 8.96 -16.56
C THR A 134 4.23 10.00 -17.35
N THR A 135 4.73 11.03 -16.68
CA THR A 135 5.46 12.14 -17.30
C THR A 135 6.97 11.91 -17.23
N ASP A 136 7.71 12.49 -18.18
CA ASP A 136 9.18 12.40 -18.19
C ASP A 136 9.84 13.04 -16.95
N LEU A 137 9.11 13.89 -16.23
CA LEU A 137 9.55 14.58 -15.01
C LEU A 137 9.13 13.86 -13.71
N ALA A 138 8.61 12.63 -13.79
CA ALA A 138 8.12 11.88 -12.63
C ALA A 138 9.18 11.73 -11.52
N GLN A 139 10.42 11.39 -11.90
CA GLN A 139 11.52 11.19 -10.94
C GLN A 139 11.89 12.50 -10.23
N HIS A 140 12.11 13.58 -10.99
CA HIS A 140 12.37 14.90 -10.42
C HIS A 140 11.22 15.36 -9.51
N THR A 141 9.98 15.10 -9.90
CA THR A 141 8.82 15.44 -9.07
C THR A 141 8.80 14.67 -7.75
N LEU A 142 9.13 13.39 -7.79
CA LEU A 142 9.19 12.54 -6.60
C LEU A 142 10.27 13.02 -5.62
N GLU A 143 11.45 13.37 -6.12
CA GLU A 143 12.56 13.89 -5.31
C GLU A 143 12.16 15.20 -4.59
N GLN A 144 11.48 16.11 -5.29
CA GLN A 144 11.05 17.38 -4.69
C GLN A 144 9.90 17.21 -3.69
N ILE A 145 9.00 16.24 -3.88
CA ILE A 145 7.87 16.01 -2.98
C ILE A 145 8.27 15.16 -1.77
N GLU A 146 9.34 14.38 -1.85
CA GLU A 146 9.78 13.46 -0.79
C GLU A 146 9.83 14.09 0.61
N PRO A 147 10.41 15.29 0.82
CA PRO A 147 10.43 15.92 2.15
C PRO A 147 9.03 16.19 2.71
N ILE A 148 8.12 16.71 1.88
CA ILE A 148 6.73 16.98 2.26
C ILE A 148 5.98 15.68 2.54
N ARG A 149 6.15 14.67 1.68
CA ARG A 149 5.56 13.34 1.87
C ARG A 149 5.98 12.76 3.23
N ASN A 150 7.27 12.85 3.56
CA ASN A 150 7.80 12.32 4.82
C ASN A 150 7.24 13.08 6.03
N LEU A 151 7.08 14.40 5.94
CA LEU A 151 6.45 15.21 6.98
C LEU A 151 4.97 14.82 7.20
N PHE A 152 4.17 14.76 6.13
CA PHE A 152 2.76 14.36 6.22
C PHE A 152 2.60 12.91 6.69
N ALA A 153 3.48 12.01 6.28
CA ALA A 153 3.48 10.63 6.77
C ALA A 153 3.77 10.57 8.29
N ALA A 154 4.71 11.38 8.79
CA ALA A 154 4.99 11.48 10.22
C ALA A 154 3.79 12.05 10.99
N LEU A 155 3.15 13.11 10.49
CA LEU A 155 1.95 13.70 11.08
C LEU A 155 0.75 12.74 11.08
N PHE A 156 0.57 12.00 9.98
CA PHE A 156 -0.44 10.97 9.85
C PHE A 156 -0.25 9.86 10.90
N LEU A 157 0.97 9.35 11.03
CA LEU A 157 1.29 8.30 12.00
C LEU A 157 1.14 8.81 13.45
N ALA A 158 1.54 10.05 13.73
CA ALA A 158 1.33 10.68 15.03
C ALA A 158 -0.15 10.82 15.37
N SER A 159 -0.98 11.23 14.40
CA SER A 159 -2.42 11.38 14.56
C SER A 159 -3.11 10.03 14.81
N ILE A 160 -2.69 8.96 14.13
CA ILE A 160 -3.15 7.59 14.42
C ILE A 160 -2.75 7.19 15.83
N GLY A 161 -1.50 7.47 16.23
CA GLY A 161 -1.02 7.22 17.59
C GLY A 161 -1.88 7.89 18.66
N MET A 162 -2.32 9.13 18.42
CA MET A 162 -3.23 9.85 19.31
C MET A 162 -4.65 9.27 19.34
N LEU A 163 -5.10 8.69 18.22
CA LEU A 163 -6.43 8.07 18.12
C LEU A 163 -6.50 6.71 18.84
N ILE A 164 -5.36 6.04 19.01
CA ILE A 164 -5.27 4.76 19.70
C ILE A 164 -5.47 4.97 21.20
N ASN A 165 -6.55 4.40 21.74
CA ASN A 165 -6.77 4.34 23.17
C ASN A 165 -5.91 3.23 23.80
N VAL A 166 -4.83 3.62 24.49
CA VAL A 166 -3.90 2.69 25.16
C VAL A 166 -4.62 1.80 26.18
N HIS A 167 -5.61 2.33 26.89
CA HIS A 167 -6.38 1.55 27.87
C HIS A 167 -7.22 0.45 27.20
N PHE A 168 -7.85 0.76 26.07
CA PHE A 168 -8.56 -0.24 25.26
C PHE A 168 -7.60 -1.33 24.73
N LEU A 169 -6.42 -0.92 24.29
CA LEU A 169 -5.39 -1.83 23.79
C LEU A 169 -4.90 -2.80 24.86
N TRP A 170 -4.70 -2.30 26.08
CA TRP A 170 -4.25 -3.11 27.21
C TRP A 170 -5.32 -4.13 27.63
N ASN A 171 -6.59 -3.70 27.67
CA ASN A 171 -7.70 -4.57 28.05
C ASN A 171 -8.00 -5.66 27.01
N HIS A 172 -7.56 -5.49 25.75
CA HIS A 172 -7.84 -6.41 24.64
C HIS A 172 -6.56 -6.91 23.96
N VAL A 173 -5.44 -6.93 24.70
CA VAL A 173 -4.13 -7.32 24.15
C VAL A 173 -4.15 -8.75 23.59
N ASP A 174 -4.89 -9.66 24.22
CA ASP A 174 -5.01 -11.06 23.80
C ASP A 174 -5.65 -11.16 22.41
N ILE A 175 -6.75 -10.44 22.20
CA ILE A 175 -7.47 -10.40 20.92
C ILE A 175 -6.60 -9.72 19.87
N LEU A 176 -5.88 -8.66 20.25
CA LEU A 176 -5.02 -7.90 19.33
C LEU A 176 -3.85 -8.77 18.84
N LEU A 177 -3.19 -9.46 19.76
CA LEU A 177 -2.06 -10.34 19.44
C LEU A 177 -2.53 -11.53 18.60
N ALA A 178 -3.66 -12.14 18.96
CA ALA A 178 -4.28 -13.18 18.15
C ALA A 178 -4.61 -12.69 16.74
N ALA A 179 -5.18 -11.49 16.61
CA ALA A 179 -5.49 -10.89 15.30
C ALA A 179 -4.23 -10.62 14.47
N VAL A 180 -3.16 -10.09 15.06
CA VAL A 180 -1.88 -9.87 14.37
C VAL A 180 -1.29 -11.19 13.86
N ILE A 181 -1.21 -12.20 14.72
CA ILE A 181 -0.68 -13.52 14.35
C ILE A 181 -1.54 -14.15 13.25
N LEU A 182 -2.86 -14.05 13.37
CA LEU A 182 -3.81 -14.56 12.39
C LEU A 182 -3.63 -13.88 11.03
N VAL A 183 -3.54 -12.55 10.99
CA VAL A 183 -3.33 -11.80 9.73
C VAL A 183 -2.01 -12.18 9.09
N ILE A 184 -0.92 -12.24 9.87
CA ILE A 184 0.41 -12.63 9.36
C ILE A 184 0.37 -14.05 8.79
N THR A 185 -0.21 -14.99 9.53
CA THR A 185 -0.25 -16.41 9.14
C THR A 185 -1.10 -16.62 7.90
N ILE A 186 -2.32 -16.08 7.88
CA ILE A 186 -3.24 -16.19 6.73
C ILE A 186 -2.61 -15.55 5.50
N LYS A 187 -2.06 -14.34 5.62
CA LYS A 187 -1.49 -13.62 4.47
C LYS A 187 -0.25 -14.32 3.93
N THR A 188 0.63 -14.80 4.81
CA THR A 188 1.79 -15.62 4.42
C THR A 188 1.33 -16.87 3.68
N PHE A 189 0.32 -17.56 4.20
CA PHE A 189 -0.19 -18.80 3.62
C PHE A 189 -0.82 -18.57 2.24
N ILE A 190 -1.71 -17.59 2.11
CA ILE A 190 -2.36 -17.25 0.84
C ILE A 190 -1.32 -16.87 -0.22
N VAL A 191 -0.41 -15.95 0.12
CA VAL A 191 0.62 -15.50 -0.82
C VAL A 191 1.54 -16.66 -1.21
N SER A 192 1.93 -17.49 -0.25
CA SER A 192 2.77 -18.66 -0.52
C SER A 192 2.07 -19.62 -1.50
N ILE A 193 0.79 -19.94 -1.28
CA ILE A 193 0.01 -20.80 -2.17
C ILE A 193 -0.09 -20.19 -3.57
N VAL A 194 -0.39 -18.90 -3.67
CA VAL A 194 -0.50 -18.20 -4.95
C VAL A 194 0.82 -18.29 -5.71
N VAL A 195 1.95 -17.96 -5.07
CA VAL A 195 3.28 -18.03 -5.68
C VAL A 195 3.64 -19.47 -6.06
N LYS A 196 3.27 -20.46 -5.26
CA LYS A 196 3.46 -21.88 -5.59
C LYS A 196 2.62 -22.31 -6.80
N GLY A 197 1.39 -21.80 -6.91
CA GLY A 197 0.51 -22.03 -8.06
C GLY A 197 1.07 -21.50 -9.38
N PHE A 198 1.91 -20.46 -9.34
CA PHE A 198 2.66 -19.96 -10.48
C PHE A 198 3.93 -20.78 -10.83
N GLY A 199 4.18 -21.89 -10.14
CA GLY A 199 5.26 -22.83 -10.46
C GLY A 199 6.61 -22.53 -9.77
N TYR A 200 6.64 -21.62 -8.80
CA TYR A 200 7.86 -21.30 -8.06
C TYR A 200 8.16 -22.31 -6.93
N ASN A 201 9.45 -22.44 -6.58
CA ASN A 201 9.90 -23.36 -5.53
C ASN A 201 9.30 -23.02 -4.15
N ASN A 202 9.16 -24.01 -3.27
CA ASN A 202 8.61 -23.82 -1.91
C ASN A 202 9.41 -22.76 -1.12
N LYS A 203 10.74 -22.71 -1.29
CA LYS A 203 11.61 -21.71 -0.63
C LYS A 203 11.21 -20.29 -1.03
N THR A 204 11.12 -20.04 -2.34
CA THR A 204 10.76 -18.74 -2.91
C THR A 204 9.34 -18.34 -2.53
N SER A 205 8.40 -19.29 -2.57
CA SER A 205 7.00 -19.08 -2.18
C SER A 205 6.87 -18.64 -0.72
N LEU A 206 7.53 -19.35 0.21
CA LEU A 206 7.51 -18.99 1.63
C LEU A 206 8.18 -17.64 1.89
N LEU A 207 9.32 -17.38 1.24
CA LEU A 207 10.06 -16.14 1.41
C LEU A 207 9.23 -14.92 0.95
N VAL A 208 8.60 -15.02 -0.22
CA VAL A 208 7.67 -13.98 -0.73
C VAL A 208 6.47 -13.82 0.22
N GLY A 209 5.90 -14.93 0.70
CA GLY A 209 4.78 -14.92 1.64
C GLY A 209 5.11 -14.17 2.94
N MET A 210 6.26 -14.47 3.54
CA MET A 210 6.71 -13.81 4.76
C MET A 210 7.06 -12.34 4.53
N SER A 211 7.71 -12.01 3.42
CA SER A 211 8.04 -10.62 3.07
C SER A 211 6.79 -9.75 2.90
N LEU A 212 5.68 -10.34 2.47
CA LEU A 212 4.41 -9.63 2.28
C LEU A 212 3.45 -9.76 3.46
N ALA A 213 3.83 -10.39 4.56
CA ALA A 213 2.89 -10.71 5.65
C ALA A 213 2.39 -9.47 6.44
N GLN A 214 3.16 -8.39 6.45
CA GLN A 214 2.82 -7.16 7.17
C GLN A 214 1.66 -6.40 6.58
N ILE A 215 0.97 -5.63 7.42
CA ILE A 215 -0.04 -4.68 6.98
C ILE A 215 0.64 -3.35 6.61
N GLY A 216 0.28 -2.78 5.45
CA GLY A 216 0.82 -1.49 4.99
C GLY A 216 0.11 -0.26 5.54
N GLU A 217 0.75 0.89 5.41
CA GLU A 217 0.26 2.22 5.82
C GLU A 217 -1.08 2.61 5.18
N PHE A 218 -1.33 2.19 3.94
CA PHE A 218 -2.60 2.43 3.25
C PHE A 218 -3.81 1.78 3.94
N ALA A 219 -3.58 0.74 4.75
CA ALA A 219 -4.66 0.12 5.52
C ALA A 219 -5.27 1.10 6.52
N PHE A 220 -4.48 1.97 7.14
CA PHE A 220 -5.01 2.99 8.05
C PHE A 220 -5.93 3.98 7.34
N VAL A 221 -5.52 4.42 6.15
CA VAL A 221 -6.31 5.36 5.34
C VAL A 221 -7.63 4.71 4.92
N LEU A 222 -7.59 3.45 4.47
CA LEU A 222 -8.77 2.66 4.11
C LEU A 222 -9.71 2.45 5.31
N LEU A 223 -9.18 2.10 6.48
CA LEU A 223 -9.95 1.94 7.72
C LEU A 223 -10.63 3.25 8.13
N SER A 224 -9.89 4.35 8.12
CA SER A 224 -10.41 5.68 8.45
C SER A 224 -11.56 6.06 7.51
N ARG A 225 -11.39 5.84 6.21
CA ARG A 225 -12.44 6.09 5.23
C ARG A 225 -13.65 5.19 5.45
N ALA A 226 -13.45 3.88 5.64
CA ALA A 226 -14.51 2.93 5.91
C ALA A 226 -15.30 3.26 7.20
N SER A 227 -14.62 3.76 8.23
CA SER A 227 -15.28 4.26 9.44
C SER A 227 -16.07 5.55 9.18
N SER A 228 -15.58 6.47 8.34
CA SER A 228 -16.28 7.73 8.04
C SER A 228 -17.61 7.53 7.29
N ILE A 229 -17.73 6.44 6.55
CA ILE A 229 -18.95 6.02 5.84
C ILE A 229 -19.82 5.04 6.66
N HIS A 230 -19.53 4.88 7.96
CA HIS A 230 -20.23 3.98 8.89
C HIS A 230 -20.24 2.49 8.48
N LEU A 231 -19.26 2.04 7.68
CA LEU A 231 -19.13 0.64 7.29
C LEU A 231 -18.58 -0.24 8.43
N ILE A 232 -17.91 0.38 9.40
CA ILE A 232 -17.23 -0.28 10.50
C ILE A 232 -17.70 0.33 11.82
N GLU A 233 -18.14 -0.51 12.77
CA GLU A 233 -18.48 -0.08 14.12
C GLU A 233 -17.25 0.39 14.90
N GLY A 234 -17.42 1.36 15.81
CA GLY A 234 -16.30 1.99 16.53
C GLY A 234 -15.39 1.02 17.26
N LYS A 235 -15.93 -0.03 17.90
CA LYS A 235 -15.10 -1.04 18.59
C LYS A 235 -14.23 -1.84 17.60
N LEU A 236 -14.79 -2.20 16.44
CA LEU A 236 -14.08 -2.93 15.39
C LEU A 236 -13.03 -2.04 14.73
N TYR A 237 -13.33 -0.75 14.54
CA TYR A 237 -12.38 0.24 14.05
C TYR A 237 -11.15 0.35 14.97
N LEU A 238 -11.34 0.52 16.28
CA LEU A 238 -10.21 0.57 17.24
C LEU A 238 -9.38 -0.72 17.24
N LEU A 239 -10.04 -1.88 17.15
CA LEU A 239 -9.35 -3.17 17.11
C LEU A 239 -8.49 -3.30 15.84
N LEU A 240 -9.06 -3.04 14.66
CA LEU A 240 -8.32 -3.14 13.39
C LEU A 240 -7.21 -2.09 13.28
N LEU A 241 -7.44 -0.87 13.79
CA LEU A 241 -6.43 0.19 13.85
C LEU A 241 -5.24 -0.25 14.71
N GLY A 242 -5.52 -0.81 15.90
CA GLY A 242 -4.52 -1.35 16.80
C GLY A 242 -3.75 -2.53 16.20
N THR A 243 -4.43 -3.47 15.53
CA THR A 243 -3.81 -4.61 14.84
C THR A 243 -2.88 -4.14 13.73
N THR A 244 -3.29 -3.13 12.97
CA THR A 244 -2.49 -2.54 11.89
C THR A 244 -1.23 -1.86 12.44
N ALA A 245 -1.37 -1.06 13.50
CA ALA A 245 -0.25 -0.41 14.17
C ALA A 245 0.73 -1.42 14.76
N LEU A 246 0.23 -2.42 15.49
CA LEU A 246 1.07 -3.45 16.09
C LEU A 246 1.77 -4.30 15.00
N SER A 247 1.11 -4.58 13.89
CA SER A 247 1.72 -5.27 12.74
C SER A 247 2.90 -4.47 12.16
N LEU A 248 2.75 -3.16 11.95
CA LEU A 248 3.84 -2.30 11.45
C LEU A 248 5.02 -2.20 12.43
N VAL A 249 4.75 -2.11 13.74
CA VAL A 249 5.82 -2.11 14.76
C VAL A 249 6.53 -3.47 14.84
N THR A 250 5.80 -4.57 14.66
CA THR A 250 6.34 -5.95 14.71
C THR A 250 7.03 -6.34 13.40
N THR A 251 6.80 -5.61 12.32
CA THR A 251 7.37 -5.86 10.99
C THR A 251 8.90 -6.02 10.95
N PRO A 252 9.71 -5.07 11.48
CA PRO A 252 11.17 -5.24 11.51
C PRO A 252 11.61 -6.48 12.30
N LEU A 253 10.86 -6.87 13.34
CA LEU A 253 11.13 -8.11 14.09
C LEU A 253 10.83 -9.34 13.24
N LEU A 254 9.73 -9.34 12.47
CA LEU A 254 9.41 -10.41 11.52
C LEU A 254 10.52 -10.59 10.49
N PHE A 255 11.02 -9.50 9.90
CA PHE A 255 12.13 -9.55 8.93
C PHE A 255 13.40 -10.17 9.52
N LYS A 256 13.69 -9.90 10.80
CA LYS A 256 14.82 -10.53 11.52
C LYS A 256 14.60 -12.03 11.75
N MET A 257 13.35 -12.48 11.84
CA MET A 257 12.98 -13.89 12.05
C MET A 257 12.92 -14.70 10.75
N ILE A 258 12.82 -14.07 9.58
CA ILE A 258 12.83 -14.75 8.26
C ILE A 258 14.00 -15.76 8.14
N PRO A 259 15.27 -15.41 8.40
CA PRO A 259 16.36 -16.38 8.29
C PRO A 259 16.22 -17.56 9.27
N ALA A 260 15.68 -17.34 10.47
CA ALA A 260 15.45 -18.41 11.45
C ALA A 260 14.34 -19.37 10.98
N VAL A 261 13.27 -18.85 10.38
CA VAL A 261 12.17 -19.67 9.85
C VAL A 261 12.60 -20.44 8.60
N VAL A 262 13.41 -19.82 7.73
CA VAL A 262 14.01 -20.52 6.58
C VAL A 262 14.91 -21.67 7.06
N HIS A 263 15.75 -21.43 8.08
CA HIS A 263 16.61 -22.46 8.67
C HIS A 263 15.79 -23.60 9.30
N LEU A 264 14.70 -23.28 10.00
CA LEU A 264 13.78 -24.28 10.56
C LEU A 264 13.07 -25.10 9.46
N GLY A 265 12.69 -24.46 8.35
CA GLY A 265 12.10 -25.14 7.19
C GLY A 265 13.08 -26.06 6.46
N VAL A 266 14.38 -25.73 6.46
CA VAL A 266 15.44 -26.62 5.98
C VAL A 266 15.59 -27.82 6.92
N LEU A 267 15.51 -27.60 8.23
CA LEU A 267 15.65 -28.63 9.26
C LEU A 267 14.45 -29.61 9.29
N LEU A 268 13.26 -29.12 8.98
CA LEU A 268 12.03 -29.92 8.79
C LEU A 268 11.95 -30.65 7.43
N ARG A 269 13.04 -30.68 6.63
CA ARG A 269 13.11 -31.31 5.29
C ARG A 269 12.04 -30.82 4.28
N TRP A 270 11.47 -29.65 4.50
CA TRP A 270 10.47 -29.06 3.58
C TRP A 270 11.12 -28.46 2.32
N PHE A 271 12.44 -28.37 2.32
CA PHE A 271 13.28 -27.88 1.26
C PHE A 271 14.31 -28.94 0.88
N SER A 272 14.47 -29.22 -0.42
CA SER A 272 15.72 -29.84 -0.88
C SER A 272 16.86 -28.85 -0.65
N VAL A 273 17.96 -29.33 -0.08
CA VAL A 273 19.21 -28.58 -0.03
C VAL A 273 19.57 -28.23 -1.48
N ASP A 274 19.53 -26.94 -1.84
CA ASP A 274 20.15 -26.54 -3.11
C ASP A 274 21.62 -26.43 -2.81
N SER A 275 22.40 -27.31 -3.43
CA SER A 275 23.84 -27.47 -3.34
C SER A 275 24.65 -26.29 -3.93
N ASN A 276 24.06 -25.10 -4.10
CA ASN A 276 24.74 -23.95 -4.72
C ASN A 276 25.31 -22.93 -3.72
N GLN A 277 25.25 -23.19 -2.41
CA GLN A 277 25.99 -22.36 -1.43
C GLN A 277 27.42 -22.87 -1.13
N VAL A 278 27.88 -23.95 -1.76
CA VAL A 278 29.23 -24.48 -1.51
C VAL A 278 30.30 -23.88 -2.43
N GLU A 279 29.96 -23.38 -3.62
CA GLU A 279 30.99 -22.91 -4.58
C GLU A 279 31.56 -21.51 -4.30
N VAL A 280 30.85 -20.63 -3.56
CA VAL A 280 31.37 -19.27 -3.31
C VAL A 280 32.51 -19.26 -2.29
N HIS A 281 32.67 -20.31 -1.47
CA HIS A 281 33.76 -20.39 -0.49
C HIS A 281 35.02 -21.11 -0.99
N VAL A 282 35.04 -21.70 -2.20
CA VAL A 282 36.20 -22.46 -2.69
C VAL A 282 37.10 -21.62 -3.61
N HIS A 283 36.62 -20.49 -4.16
CA HIS A 283 37.42 -19.64 -5.06
C HIS A 283 38.16 -18.47 -4.38
N LEU A 284 38.27 -18.46 -3.05
CA LEU A 284 39.01 -17.45 -2.29
C LEU A 284 40.10 -18.03 -1.37
N ASN A 285 40.67 -19.19 -1.73
CA ASN A 285 41.96 -19.63 -1.19
C ASN A 285 42.99 -19.79 -2.31
#